data_AF-A9TNF2-F1
#
_entry.id   AF-A9TNF2-F1
#
_cell.length_a   1.000
_cell.length_b   1.000
_cell.length_c   1.000
_cell.angle_alpha   90.00
_cell.angle_beta   90.00
_cell.angle_gamma   90.00
#
_symmetry.space_group_name_H-M   'P 1'
#
loop_
_entity.id
_entity.type
_entity.pdbx_description
1 polymer ?
#
loop_
_entity_poly.entity_id
_entity_poly.type
_entity_poly.pdbx_seq_one_letter_code
_entity_poly.pdbx_strand_id
1 'polypeptide(L)'
;MALRSAATQAATLLRLRGRPALTQSIYVPLARRFSTTQVASDEVRDGLHYAETHEWVKVDGDIGTIGISDHAQKALGDLVFIELPEGGSAVTAKTRFGLVESVKAVSEVYSPVSGEVVETNSSLSETPETVNSSPYDEGWLIKVKLSDKSELENLMNKEKYAEHQDGH
;
A
#
# COMPACT_ATOMS: atom_id res chain seq x y z
N MET A 1 16.86 73.99 -9.80
CA MET A 1 15.58 73.36 -10.18
C MET A 1 15.37 72.23 -9.17
N ALA A 2 14.53 72.25 -8.13
CA ALA A 2 13.43 73.10 -7.64
C ALA A 2 13.60 73.24 -6.10
N LEU A 3 13.56 74.45 -5.50
CA LEU A 3 12.40 75.20 -4.99
C LEU A 3 11.68 74.59 -3.76
N ARG A 4 12.10 75.12 -2.61
CA ARG A 4 11.46 75.37 -1.30
C ARG A 4 9.95 75.09 -1.17
N SER A 5 9.56 74.53 -0.01
CA SER A 5 8.34 74.94 0.68
C SER A 5 8.42 74.65 2.20
N ALA A 6 8.03 75.63 3.00
CA ALA A 6 7.87 75.59 4.45
C ALA A 6 6.53 76.25 4.81
N ALA A 7 5.75 75.65 5.71
CA ALA A 7 4.70 76.27 6.57
C ALA A 7 4.08 75.15 7.44
N THR A 8 4.22 75.13 8.77
CA THR A 8 3.53 75.92 9.83
C THR A 8 2.16 75.36 10.25
N GLN A 9 2.18 74.70 11.42
CA GLN A 9 1.22 74.64 12.57
C GLN A 9 -0.30 74.79 12.35
N ALA A 10 -1.09 73.95 13.04
CA ALA A 10 -1.84 74.35 14.26
C ALA A 10 -2.65 73.18 14.86
N ALA A 11 -2.98 73.36 16.15
CA ALA A 11 -3.42 72.38 17.12
C ALA A 11 -4.95 72.13 17.21
N THR A 12 -5.29 71.21 18.13
CA THR A 12 -6.45 71.24 19.06
C THR A 12 -7.73 70.48 18.65
N LEU A 13 -8.04 69.36 19.32
CA LEU A 13 -8.98 69.31 20.46
C LEU A 13 -9.34 67.86 20.81
N LEU A 14 -9.08 67.51 22.06
CA LEU A 14 -9.60 66.35 22.78
C LEU A 14 -11.12 66.49 22.91
N ARG A 15 -11.91 65.54 22.39
CA ARG A 15 -13.29 65.31 22.83
C ARG A 15 -13.46 63.88 23.31
N LEU A 16 -13.80 63.79 24.58
CA LEU A 16 -14.18 62.61 25.34
C LEU A 16 -15.56 62.08 24.93
N ARG A 17 -15.72 60.77 25.17
CA ARG A 17 -16.94 59.96 25.34
C ARG A 17 -17.58 59.32 24.10
N GLY A 18 -17.49 58.00 24.08
CA GLY A 18 -18.35 57.09 23.33
C GLY A 18 -17.91 55.64 23.51
N ARG A 19 -18.23 55.01 24.65
CA ARG A 19 -18.24 53.55 24.75
C ARG A 19 -19.63 53.05 24.34
N PRO A 20 -19.72 52.08 23.43
CA PRO A 20 -20.69 51.02 23.56
C PRO A 20 -19.98 49.68 23.79
N ALA A 21 -20.68 48.82 24.51
CA ALA A 21 -20.20 47.55 25.01
C ALA A 21 -20.53 46.39 24.04
N LEU A 22 -19.76 45.30 24.23
CA LEU A 22 -20.05 43.91 23.88
C LEU A 22 -20.03 43.49 22.41
N THR A 23 -18.98 42.76 22.03
CA THR A 23 -19.12 41.56 21.20
C THR A 23 -18.23 40.44 21.76
N GLN A 24 -18.78 39.23 21.76
CA GLN A 24 -18.28 38.04 22.44
C GLN A 24 -16.97 37.48 21.85
N SER A 25 -16.25 36.76 22.73
CA SER A 25 -15.59 35.48 22.46
C SER A 25 -14.52 35.41 21.38
N ILE A 26 -13.26 35.23 21.82
CA ILE A 26 -12.38 34.19 21.25
C ILE A 26 -11.49 33.60 22.36
N TYR A 27 -12.01 32.68 23.15
CA TYR A 27 -11.15 31.69 23.82
C TYR A 27 -10.84 30.62 22.78
N VAL A 28 -9.62 30.61 22.23
CA VAL A 28 -9.12 29.50 21.41
C VAL A 28 -8.36 28.59 22.37
N PRO A 29 -8.92 27.44 22.80
CA PRO A 29 -8.12 26.50 23.56
C PRO A 29 -6.99 25.99 22.67
N LEU A 30 -5.75 26.12 23.15
CA LEU A 30 -4.58 25.46 22.58
C LEU A 30 -4.65 23.96 22.87
N ALA A 31 -5.65 23.27 22.33
CA ALA A 31 -5.61 21.84 22.18
C ALA A 31 -4.83 21.58 20.89
N ARG A 32 -3.53 21.34 21.01
CA ARG A 32 -2.78 20.59 20.00
C ARG A 32 -3.56 19.31 19.77
N ARG A 33 -4.31 19.24 18.67
CA ARG A 33 -4.83 17.98 18.17
C ARG A 33 -3.60 17.15 17.82
N PHE A 34 -3.27 16.19 18.67
CA PHE A 34 -2.50 15.04 18.24
C PHE A 34 -3.38 14.35 17.20
N SER A 35 -3.17 14.70 15.93
CA SER A 35 -3.60 13.86 14.83
C SER A 35 -2.74 12.61 14.96
N THR A 36 -3.25 11.60 15.65
CA THR A 36 -2.75 10.24 15.51
C THR A 36 -2.96 9.91 14.04
N THR A 37 -1.93 10.10 13.22
CA THR A 37 -1.88 9.43 11.93
C THR A 37 -1.95 7.96 12.26
N GLN A 38 -3.14 7.38 12.08
CA GLN A 38 -3.31 5.95 12.06
C GLN A 38 -2.51 5.49 10.84
N VAL A 39 -1.29 5.03 11.08
CA VAL A 39 -0.51 4.31 10.07
C VAL A 39 -1.41 3.15 9.65
N ALA A 40 -1.87 3.18 8.40
CA ALA A 40 -2.69 2.09 7.88
C ALA A 40 -1.81 0.84 7.89
N SER A 41 -2.14 -0.11 8.76
CA SER A 41 -1.51 -1.43 8.80
C SER A 41 -1.80 -2.16 7.49
N ASP A 42 -0.85 -2.98 7.04
CA ASP A 42 -1.06 -3.80 5.85
C ASP A 42 -2.19 -4.80 6.05
N GLU A 43 -2.99 -5.00 5.01
CA GLU A 43 -4.09 -5.97 5.05
C GLU A 43 -3.52 -7.39 5.04
N VAL A 44 -3.99 -8.25 5.96
CA VAL A 44 -3.71 -9.68 5.95
C VAL A 44 -5.03 -10.45 6.09
N ARG A 45 -5.26 -11.42 5.21
CA ARG A 45 -6.53 -12.16 5.10
C ARG A 45 -6.46 -13.55 5.71
N ASP A 46 -7.57 -13.97 6.28
CA ASP A 46 -7.79 -15.36 6.70
C ASP A 46 -7.96 -16.29 5.49
N GLY A 47 -7.74 -17.58 5.69
CA GLY A 47 -7.95 -18.60 4.65
C GLY A 47 -6.90 -18.62 3.54
N LEU A 48 -5.80 -17.88 3.72
CA LEU A 48 -4.61 -17.91 2.86
C LEU A 48 -3.43 -18.54 3.61
N HIS A 49 -2.52 -19.14 2.85
CA HIS A 49 -1.19 -19.51 3.33
C HIS A 49 -0.17 -18.53 2.75
N TYR A 50 0.80 -18.10 3.54
CA TYR A 50 1.76 -17.07 3.19
C TYR A 50 3.19 -17.60 3.21
N ALA A 51 4.00 -17.19 2.24
CA ALA A 51 5.42 -17.43 2.22
C ALA A 51 6.18 -16.32 2.98
N GLU A 52 7.39 -16.64 3.47
CA GLU A 52 8.30 -15.66 4.10
C GLU A 52 8.69 -14.53 3.13
N THR A 53 8.65 -14.81 1.83
CA THR A 53 8.92 -13.90 0.71
C THR A 53 7.71 -13.07 0.26
N HIS A 54 6.63 -13.07 1.07
CA HIS A 54 5.45 -12.21 0.91
C HIS A 54 4.48 -12.57 -0.22
N GLU A 55 4.59 -13.77 -0.80
CA GLU A 55 3.55 -14.37 -1.62
C GLU A 55 2.46 -15.05 -0.77
N TRP A 56 1.26 -15.19 -1.33
CA TRP A 56 0.16 -15.94 -0.75
C TRP A 56 -0.33 -17.03 -1.69
N VAL A 57 -0.91 -18.10 -1.14
CA VAL A 57 -1.65 -19.13 -1.86
C VAL A 57 -3.02 -19.39 -1.21
N LYS A 58 -4.07 -19.32 -2.03
CA LYS A 58 -5.44 -19.73 -1.69
C LYS A 58 -5.74 -21.08 -2.32
N VAL A 59 -6.13 -22.07 -1.52
CA VAL A 59 -6.37 -23.42 -2.01
C VAL A 59 -7.87 -23.69 -2.11
N ASP A 60 -8.31 -24.12 -3.30
CA ASP A 60 -9.65 -24.64 -3.57
C ASP A 60 -9.53 -26.02 -4.24
N GLY A 61 -9.85 -27.07 -3.49
CA GLY A 61 -9.62 -28.45 -3.93
C GLY A 61 -8.14 -28.74 -4.18
N ASP A 62 -7.78 -28.95 -5.44
CA ASP A 62 -6.40 -29.22 -5.92
C ASP A 62 -5.75 -27.99 -6.58
N ILE A 63 -6.45 -26.86 -6.63
CA ILE A 63 -5.98 -25.63 -7.29
C ILE A 63 -5.55 -24.60 -6.24
N GLY A 64 -4.32 -24.12 -6.35
CA GLY A 64 -3.77 -23.00 -5.59
C GLY A 64 -3.74 -21.76 -6.44
N THR A 65 -4.45 -20.71 -6.03
CA THR A 65 -4.31 -19.36 -6.61
C THR A 65 -3.21 -18.62 -5.87
N ILE A 66 -2.24 -18.07 -6.59
CA ILE A 66 -1.03 -17.45 -6.03
C ILE A 66 -0.99 -15.97 -6.40
N GLY A 67 -0.57 -15.12 -5.46
CA GLY A 67 -0.28 -13.70 -5.69
C GLY A 67 0.72 -13.13 -4.68
N ILE A 68 0.96 -11.81 -4.71
CA ILE A 68 1.76 -11.11 -3.70
C ILE A 68 0.87 -10.39 -2.69
N SER A 69 1.36 -10.22 -1.47
CA SER A 69 0.61 -9.57 -0.37
C SER A 69 0.48 -8.05 -0.54
N ASP A 70 -0.41 -7.45 0.25
CA ASP A 70 -0.54 -6.00 0.35
C ASP A 70 0.75 -5.33 0.86
N HIS A 71 1.46 -5.98 1.79
CA HIS A 71 2.78 -5.54 2.23
C HIS A 71 3.78 -5.49 1.06
N ALA A 72 3.87 -6.56 0.27
CA ALA A 72 4.80 -6.65 -0.85
C ALA A 72 4.55 -5.57 -1.91
N GLN A 73 3.29 -5.38 -2.33
CA GLN A 73 2.98 -4.38 -3.35
C GLN A 73 3.27 -2.96 -2.86
N LYS A 74 3.03 -2.65 -1.57
CA LYS A 74 3.37 -1.34 -0.99
C LYS A 74 4.87 -1.10 -0.96
N ALA A 75 5.65 -2.12 -0.59
CA ALA A 75 7.11 -2.06 -0.57
C ALA A 75 7.69 -1.79 -1.97
N LEU A 76 7.10 -2.41 -3.01
CA LEU A 76 7.48 -2.19 -4.40
C LEU A 76 7.00 -0.83 -4.93
N GLY A 77 5.84 -0.36 -4.49
CA GLY A 77 5.14 0.79 -5.06
C GLY A 77 4.41 0.43 -6.36
N ASP A 78 4.06 1.46 -7.14
CA ASP A 78 3.24 1.30 -8.36
C ASP A 78 3.93 0.39 -9.37
N LEU A 79 3.31 -0.77 -9.64
CA LEU A 79 3.82 -1.74 -10.60
C LEU A 79 3.59 -1.26 -12.02
N VAL A 80 4.59 -1.46 -12.86
CA VAL A 80 4.60 -1.05 -14.27
C VAL A 80 4.86 -2.20 -15.22
N PHE A 81 5.32 -3.35 -14.71
CA PHE A 81 5.57 -4.54 -15.50
C PHE A 81 5.46 -5.81 -14.65
N ILE A 82 4.91 -6.88 -15.25
CA ILE A 82 4.78 -8.20 -14.65
C ILE A 82 5.09 -9.26 -15.72
N GLU A 83 6.00 -10.19 -15.39
CA GLU A 83 6.33 -11.36 -16.21
C GLU A 83 5.87 -12.63 -15.51
N LEU A 84 5.05 -13.42 -16.20
CA LEU A 84 4.45 -14.65 -15.69
C LEU A 84 4.69 -15.82 -16.66
N PRO A 85 4.76 -17.06 -16.15
CA PRO A 85 4.93 -18.24 -16.98
C PRO A 85 3.67 -18.53 -17.79
N GLU A 86 3.82 -19.30 -18.87
CA GLU A 86 2.69 -19.80 -19.66
C GLU A 86 1.97 -20.94 -18.93
N GLY A 87 0.68 -21.12 -19.24
CA GLY A 87 -0.07 -22.29 -18.80
C GLY A 87 0.58 -23.59 -19.29
N GLY A 88 0.61 -24.61 -18.43
CA GLY A 88 1.31 -25.88 -18.61
C GLY A 88 2.76 -25.87 -18.09
N SER A 89 3.30 -24.71 -17.69
CA SER A 89 4.63 -24.64 -17.08
C SER A 89 4.66 -25.33 -15.71
N ALA A 90 5.74 -26.04 -15.41
CA ALA A 90 5.98 -26.54 -14.05
C ALA A 90 6.51 -25.42 -13.15
N VAL A 91 6.05 -25.38 -11.91
CA VAL A 91 6.59 -24.55 -10.83
C VAL A 91 7.02 -25.43 -9.67
N THR A 92 8.07 -25.02 -8.97
CA THR A 92 8.62 -25.73 -7.82
C THR A 92 8.58 -24.80 -6.62
N ALA A 93 8.19 -25.31 -5.45
CA ALA A 93 8.20 -24.55 -4.21
C ALA A 93 9.55 -23.86 -3.98
N LYS A 94 9.51 -22.60 -3.53
CA LYS A 94 10.65 -21.72 -3.27
C LYS A 94 11.53 -21.43 -4.49
N THR A 95 11.05 -21.73 -5.70
CA THR A 95 11.72 -21.41 -6.96
C THR A 95 10.99 -20.26 -7.64
N ARG A 96 11.76 -19.36 -8.27
CA ARG A 96 11.20 -18.26 -9.05
C ARG A 96 10.30 -18.80 -10.16
N PHE A 97 9.12 -18.22 -10.32
CA PHE A 97 8.27 -18.44 -11.49
C PHE A 97 8.04 -17.18 -12.33
N GLY A 98 8.20 -15.99 -11.73
CA GLY A 98 7.87 -14.73 -12.39
C GLY A 98 8.70 -13.56 -11.88
N LEU A 99 8.32 -12.36 -12.30
CA LEU A 99 8.96 -11.10 -11.92
C LEU A 99 7.91 -9.99 -11.90
N VAL A 100 8.04 -9.09 -10.93
CA VAL A 100 7.24 -7.87 -10.81
C VAL A 100 8.20 -6.68 -10.76
N GLU A 101 7.85 -5.60 -11.45
CA GLU A 101 8.67 -4.41 -11.55
C GLU A 101 7.84 -3.15 -11.33
N SER A 102 8.39 -2.23 -10.55
CA SER A 102 7.93 -0.87 -10.36
C SER A 102 8.99 0.10 -10.88
N VAL A 103 8.68 1.40 -10.84
CA VAL A 103 9.68 2.45 -11.14
C VAL A 103 10.83 2.53 -10.11
N LYS A 104 10.73 1.80 -9.00
CA LYS A 104 11.70 1.83 -7.90
C LYS A 104 12.51 0.54 -7.78
N ALA A 105 11.92 -0.60 -8.11
CA ALA A 105 12.50 -1.89 -7.83
C ALA A 105 12.02 -2.95 -8.84
N VAL A 106 12.83 -3.98 -8.98
CA VAL A 106 12.50 -5.22 -9.68
C VAL A 106 12.60 -6.34 -8.65
N SER A 107 11.56 -7.15 -8.52
CA SER A 107 11.55 -8.30 -7.62
C SER A 107 11.17 -9.57 -8.36
N GLU A 108 11.91 -10.63 -8.09
CA GLU A 108 11.49 -11.98 -8.45
C GLU A 108 10.29 -12.38 -7.59
N VAL A 109 9.47 -13.30 -8.11
CA VAL A 109 8.35 -13.91 -7.36
C VAL A 109 8.54 -15.42 -7.33
N TYR A 110 8.43 -15.99 -6.13
CA TYR A 110 8.71 -17.41 -5.88
C TYR A 110 7.42 -18.18 -5.65
N SER A 111 7.38 -19.44 -6.11
CA SER A 111 6.19 -20.26 -5.94
C SER A 111 6.11 -20.76 -4.49
N PRO A 112 5.02 -20.56 -3.74
CA PRO A 112 4.86 -21.14 -2.41
C PRO A 112 4.74 -22.67 -2.41
N VAL A 113 4.31 -23.24 -3.55
CA VAL A 113 4.01 -24.66 -3.74
C VAL A 113 4.55 -25.17 -5.08
N SER A 114 4.74 -26.47 -5.20
CA SER A 114 5.10 -27.19 -6.41
C SER A 114 3.84 -27.61 -7.18
N GLY A 115 3.93 -27.62 -8.51
CA GLY A 115 2.82 -28.04 -9.36
C GLY A 115 2.94 -27.62 -10.82
N GLU A 116 1.80 -27.61 -11.50
CA GLU A 116 1.66 -27.18 -12.89
C GLU A 116 0.77 -25.95 -12.98
N VAL A 117 1.21 -24.91 -13.68
CA VAL A 117 0.41 -23.69 -13.93
C VAL A 117 -0.77 -24.05 -14.82
N VAL A 118 -1.99 -23.91 -14.30
CA VAL A 118 -3.22 -24.15 -15.07
C VAL A 118 -3.80 -22.87 -15.66
N GLU A 119 -3.46 -21.72 -15.09
CA GLU A 119 -3.94 -20.42 -15.54
C GLU A 119 -2.94 -19.32 -15.14
N THR A 120 -2.79 -18.32 -16.00
CA THR A 120 -1.98 -17.13 -15.75
C THR A 120 -2.88 -15.92 -15.96
N ASN A 121 -2.76 -14.91 -15.08
CA ASN A 121 -3.55 -13.69 -15.21
C ASN A 121 -3.00 -12.79 -16.33
N SER A 122 -3.45 -13.04 -17.56
CA SER A 122 -2.98 -12.32 -18.75
C SER A 122 -3.32 -10.83 -18.74
N SER A 123 -4.32 -10.40 -17.98
CA SER A 123 -4.72 -8.98 -17.87
C SER A 123 -3.62 -8.09 -17.28
N LEU A 124 -2.72 -8.67 -16.47
CA LEU A 124 -1.64 -7.96 -15.80
C LEU A 124 -0.53 -7.48 -16.75
N SER A 125 -0.50 -8.00 -17.99
CA SER A 125 0.41 -7.50 -19.02
C SER A 125 0.02 -6.09 -19.52
N GLU A 126 -1.25 -5.74 -19.41
CA GLU A 126 -1.78 -4.43 -19.79
C GLU A 126 -2.08 -3.54 -18.58
N THR A 127 -2.42 -4.16 -17.43
CA THR A 127 -2.88 -3.47 -16.20
C THR A 127 -2.16 -4.00 -14.95
N PRO A 128 -0.81 -3.87 -14.87
CA PRO A 128 -0.02 -4.37 -13.73
C PRO A 128 -0.42 -3.75 -12.38
N GLU A 129 -0.92 -2.51 -12.39
CA GLU A 129 -1.39 -1.78 -11.20
C GLU A 129 -2.60 -2.42 -10.51
N THR A 130 -3.27 -3.38 -11.17
CA THR A 130 -4.31 -4.20 -10.54
C THR A 130 -3.79 -4.91 -9.29
N VAL A 131 -2.51 -5.30 -9.28
CA VAL A 131 -1.88 -5.91 -8.09
C VAL A 131 -1.77 -4.90 -6.93
N ASN A 132 -1.54 -3.62 -7.22
CA ASN A 132 -1.49 -2.59 -6.16
C ASN A 132 -2.87 -2.33 -5.54
N SER A 133 -3.92 -2.36 -6.35
CA SER A 133 -5.28 -2.04 -5.91
C SER A 133 -6.08 -3.23 -5.38
N SER A 134 -5.73 -4.46 -5.81
CA SER A 134 -6.46 -5.68 -5.51
C SER A 134 -5.53 -6.89 -5.33
N PRO A 135 -4.52 -6.84 -4.44
CA PRO A 135 -3.46 -7.86 -4.35
C PRO A 135 -3.96 -9.28 -4.03
N TYR A 136 -5.15 -9.38 -3.42
CA TYR A 136 -5.75 -10.64 -2.96
C TYR A 136 -6.97 -11.09 -3.77
N ASP A 137 -7.45 -10.27 -4.71
CA ASP A 137 -8.61 -10.61 -5.55
C ASP A 137 -8.20 -10.56 -7.03
N GLU A 138 -8.29 -9.40 -7.69
CA GLU A 138 -8.07 -9.29 -9.15
C GLU A 138 -6.58 -9.34 -9.53
N GLY A 139 -5.69 -9.07 -8.56
CA GLY A 139 -4.22 -9.08 -8.71
C GLY A 139 -3.55 -10.43 -8.50
N TRP A 140 -4.29 -11.54 -8.56
CA TRP A 140 -3.69 -12.87 -8.56
C TRP A 140 -2.77 -13.05 -9.78
N LEU A 141 -1.69 -13.80 -9.64
CA LEU A 141 -0.67 -13.97 -10.68
C LEU A 141 -0.89 -15.25 -11.48
N ILE A 142 -0.89 -16.40 -10.80
CA ILE A 142 -1.05 -17.72 -11.42
C ILE A 142 -2.00 -18.60 -10.61
N LYS A 143 -2.59 -19.59 -11.27
CA LYS A 143 -3.23 -20.73 -10.63
C LYS A 143 -2.44 -21.98 -10.94
N VAL A 144 -2.22 -22.80 -9.92
CA VAL A 144 -1.38 -23.99 -9.99
C VAL A 144 -2.19 -25.18 -9.54
N LYS A 145 -2.11 -26.29 -10.28
CA LYS A 145 -2.54 -27.59 -9.78
C LYS A 145 -1.43 -28.17 -8.90
N LEU A 146 -1.69 -28.29 -7.60
CA LEU A 146 -0.69 -28.69 -6.62
C LEU A 146 -0.22 -30.13 -6.89
N SER A 147 1.09 -30.36 -6.91
CA SER A 147 1.67 -31.70 -6.95
C SER A 147 1.84 -32.32 -5.57
N ASP A 148 2.01 -31.49 -4.54
CA ASP A 148 2.15 -31.92 -3.14
C ASP A 148 1.46 -30.93 -2.19
N LYS A 149 0.40 -31.37 -1.51
CA LYS A 149 -0.34 -30.52 -0.56
C LYS A 149 0.35 -30.39 0.79
N SER A 150 1.29 -31.27 1.13
CA SER A 150 2.01 -31.21 2.41
C SER A 150 2.92 -29.99 2.49
N GLU A 151 3.30 -29.41 1.35
CA GLU A 151 4.09 -28.16 1.29
C GLU A 151 3.37 -26.98 1.95
N LEU A 152 2.04 -26.99 2.02
CA LEU A 152 1.23 -25.96 2.69
C LEU A 152 1.53 -25.90 4.20
N GLU A 153 1.94 -27.01 4.82
CA GLU A 153 2.30 -27.06 6.24
C GLU A 153 3.57 -26.25 6.56
N ASN A 154 4.39 -25.98 5.54
CA ASN A 154 5.59 -25.15 5.68
C ASN A 154 5.30 -23.65 5.54
N LEU A 155 4.07 -23.28 5.19
CA LEU A 155 3.67 -21.89 4.99
C LEU A 155 3.03 -21.32 6.27
N MET A 156 3.03 -19.99 6.35
CA MET A 156 2.43 -19.26 7.46
C MET A 156 0.92 -19.13 7.28
N ASN A 157 0.18 -19.17 8.38
CA ASN A 157 -1.19 -18.67 8.40
C ASN A 157 -1.19 -17.13 8.59
N LYS A 158 -2.37 -16.53 8.60
CA LYS A 158 -2.56 -15.10 8.82
C LYS A 158 -1.82 -14.57 10.05
N GLU A 159 -2.00 -15.21 11.20
CA GLU A 159 -1.45 -14.71 12.47
C GLU A 159 0.09 -14.68 12.43
N LYS A 160 0.71 -15.77 11.97
CA LYS A 160 2.17 -15.83 11.83
C LYS A 160 2.69 -14.83 10.80
N TYR A 161 1.99 -14.65 9.68
CA TYR A 161 2.41 -13.71 8.66
C TYR A 161 2.29 -12.25 9.13
N ALA A 162 1.23 -11.92 9.88
CA ALA A 162 1.07 -10.59 10.47
C ALA A 162 2.23 -10.24 11.43
N GLU A 163 2.68 -11.20 12.23
CA GLU A 163 3.88 -11.02 13.08
C GLU A 163 5.17 -10.91 12.26
N HIS A 164 5.29 -11.69 11.17
CA HIS A 164 6.46 -11.69 10.29
C HIS A 164 6.64 -10.37 9.53
N GLN A 165 5.56 -9.84 8.93
CA GLN A 165 5.63 -8.62 8.11
C GLN A 165 5.95 -7.36 8.94
N ASP A 166 5.55 -7.30 10.20
CA ASP A 166 5.83 -6.15 11.08
C ASP A 166 7.33 -6.06 11.46
N GLY A 167 8.07 -7.15 11.26
CA GLY A 167 9.51 -7.23 11.52
C GLY A 167 10.41 -6.90 10.33
N HIS A 168 9.84 -6.63 9.14
CA HIS A 168 10.55 -6.37 7.88
C HIS A 168 10.13 -5.02 7.28
#